data_AF-A0A950A6P3-F1
#
_entry.id   AF-A0A950A6P3-F1
#
_cell.length_a   1.000
_cell.length_b   1.000
_cell.length_c   1.000
_cell.angle_alpha   90.00
_cell.angle_beta   90.00
_cell.angle_gamma   90.00
#
_symmetry.space_group_name_H-M   'P 1'
#
loop_
_entity.id
_entity.type
_entity.pdbx_description
1 polymer ?
#
loop_
_entity_poly.entity_id
_entity_poly.type
_entity_poly.pdbx_seq_one_letter_code
_entity_poly.pdbx_strand_id
1 'polypeptide(L)'
;GHSLYYFSLGHADTYGPLNYLAYVPFEAVWPGSWHYLPAARAAAITFDLLTIAGLICVGIRLRPGRDGRRLGLLLAWLWAACPFTVLGMEKSTNDGLVALLVVLILLVVTRPVKRGVLVGIGAASKFFPAALLPLVAVGQGDADQQTVRKVLAAFVITVGASFAVFIPSGGIPEVWKDTIGYQLTRSDIFSIWALHPALAPIKLALEGLAVILAVAVAFRPRGRRSLAQVSALAAAVILAAQLPATHWFYMYIPWFMPLVLVAVLGVEAPARVEANRVDRSTRVEPGELESVLAGAA
;
A
#
# COMPACT_ATOMS: atom_id res chain seq x y z
N GLY A 1 34.97 1.50 -6.43
CA GLY A 1 33.57 1.02 -6.43
C GLY A 1 32.75 2.01 -7.23
N HIS A 2 31.89 1.55 -8.11
CA HIS A 2 30.98 2.44 -8.82
C HIS A 2 29.97 3.04 -7.83
N SER A 3 29.68 4.34 -7.98
CA SER A 3 28.64 5.01 -7.21
C SER A 3 27.30 4.30 -7.40
N LEU A 4 26.47 4.23 -6.34
CA LEU A 4 25.11 3.72 -6.42
C LEU A 4 24.21 4.60 -7.31
N TYR A 5 24.60 5.87 -7.47
CA TYR A 5 23.92 6.85 -8.31
C TYR A 5 24.80 7.15 -9.52
N TYR A 6 24.25 6.93 -10.71
CA TYR A 6 24.85 7.17 -11.99
C TYR A 6 23.84 7.85 -12.91
N PHE A 7 24.29 8.91 -13.58
CA PHE A 7 23.51 9.60 -14.59
C PHE A 7 23.88 9.04 -15.98
N SER A 8 22.91 8.40 -16.65
CA SER A 8 23.02 8.04 -18.06
C SER A 8 22.15 8.96 -18.92
N LEU A 9 22.53 9.17 -20.19
CA LEU A 9 21.81 10.03 -21.14
C LEU A 9 20.33 9.61 -21.38
N GLY A 10 19.90 8.42 -20.95
CA GLY A 10 18.52 7.93 -21.07
C GLY A 10 17.80 7.59 -19.74
N HIS A 11 18.51 7.60 -18.61
CA HIS A 11 17.92 7.39 -17.28
C HIS A 11 18.87 7.84 -16.17
N ALA A 12 18.36 8.64 -15.24
CA ALA A 12 19.02 8.89 -13.95
C ALA A 12 18.57 7.85 -12.92
N ASP A 13 19.38 7.64 -11.89
CA ASP A 13 19.06 6.75 -10.77
C ASP A 13 17.99 7.38 -9.87
N THR A 14 16.72 7.13 -10.22
CA THR A 14 15.57 7.86 -9.66
C THR A 14 15.09 7.40 -8.27
N TYR A 15 15.79 6.44 -7.67
CA TYR A 15 15.35 5.73 -6.46
C TYR A 15 16.28 6.01 -5.28
N GLY A 16 15.78 5.78 -4.07
CA GLY A 16 16.63 5.82 -2.88
C GLY A 16 17.50 4.55 -2.74
N PRO A 17 18.46 4.54 -1.81
CA PRO A 17 19.50 3.52 -1.76
C PRO A 17 18.94 2.12 -1.47
N LEU A 18 17.87 2.04 -0.67
CA LEU A 18 17.28 0.76 -0.28
C LEU A 18 16.54 0.07 -1.42
N ASN A 19 16.20 0.78 -2.49
CA ASN A 19 15.68 0.15 -3.69
C ASN A 19 16.75 -0.74 -4.31
N TYR A 20 17.97 -0.25 -4.51
CA TYR A 20 19.06 -1.02 -5.11
C TYR A 20 19.49 -2.17 -4.20
N LEU A 21 19.58 -1.93 -2.89
CA LEU A 21 19.96 -2.98 -1.93
C LEU A 21 18.97 -4.14 -1.90
N ALA A 22 17.68 -3.90 -2.18
CA ALA A 22 16.69 -4.97 -2.26
C ALA A 22 16.99 -6.00 -3.37
N TYR A 23 17.79 -5.61 -4.38
CA TYR A 23 18.17 -6.48 -5.50
C TYR A 23 19.52 -7.18 -5.29
N VAL A 24 20.36 -6.72 -4.34
CA VAL A 24 21.71 -7.27 -4.09
C VAL A 24 21.70 -8.79 -3.84
N PRO A 25 20.80 -9.37 -3.02
CA PRO A 25 20.77 -10.82 -2.83
C PRO A 25 20.49 -11.60 -4.13
N PHE A 26 19.72 -11.01 -5.05
CA PHE A 26 19.37 -11.64 -6.32
C PHE A 26 20.50 -11.51 -7.34
N GLU A 27 21.16 -10.36 -7.41
CA GLU A 27 22.36 -10.16 -8.24
C GLU A 27 23.51 -11.10 -7.81
N ALA A 28 23.62 -11.41 -6.52
CA ALA A 28 24.63 -12.34 -6.02
C ALA A 28 24.43 -13.79 -6.49
N VAL A 29 23.18 -14.19 -6.82
CA VAL A 29 22.83 -15.55 -7.25
C VAL A 29 22.61 -15.64 -8.75
N TRP A 30 21.96 -14.63 -9.35
CA TRP A 30 21.61 -14.55 -10.76
C TRP A 30 22.05 -13.20 -11.35
N PRO A 31 23.37 -12.97 -11.49
CA PRO A 31 23.88 -11.70 -11.99
C PRO A 31 23.31 -11.35 -13.36
N GLY A 32 22.98 -10.07 -13.55
CA GLY A 32 22.39 -9.57 -14.80
C GLY A 32 23.38 -9.23 -15.91
N SER A 33 22.82 -9.00 -17.10
CA SER A 33 23.51 -8.44 -18.27
C SER A 33 22.60 -7.42 -18.97
N TRP A 34 23.15 -6.59 -19.85
CA TRP A 34 22.37 -5.56 -20.58
C TRP A 34 21.18 -6.10 -21.37
N HIS A 35 21.23 -7.36 -21.82
CA HIS A 35 20.17 -7.98 -22.63
C HIS A 35 19.22 -8.86 -21.81
N TYR A 36 19.58 -9.19 -20.57
CA TYR A 36 18.81 -10.09 -19.74
C TYR A 36 19.06 -9.82 -18.25
N LEU A 37 17.98 -9.55 -17.52
CA LEU A 37 18.00 -9.14 -16.11
C LEU A 37 17.34 -10.20 -15.20
N PRO A 38 17.96 -11.38 -15.00
CA PRO A 38 17.40 -12.46 -14.21
C PRO A 38 17.26 -12.09 -12.72
N ALA A 39 18.22 -11.38 -12.14
CA ALA A 39 18.10 -10.87 -10.77
C ALA A 39 16.85 -9.97 -10.59
N ALA A 40 16.60 -9.07 -11.54
CA ALA A 40 15.43 -8.21 -11.48
C ALA A 40 14.12 -9.00 -11.56
N ARG A 41 14.08 -10.04 -12.40
CA ARG A 41 12.93 -10.95 -12.50
C ARG A 41 12.73 -11.76 -11.22
N ALA A 42 13.80 -12.31 -10.67
CA ALA A 42 13.75 -13.07 -9.41
C ALA A 42 13.28 -12.20 -8.24
N ALA A 43 13.77 -10.96 -8.15
CA ALA A 43 13.33 -9.99 -7.16
C ALA A 43 11.84 -9.66 -7.32
N ALA A 44 11.39 -9.36 -8.55
CA ALA A 44 9.98 -9.04 -8.81
C ALA A 44 9.03 -10.19 -8.44
N ILE A 45 9.36 -11.43 -8.81
CA ILE A 45 8.61 -12.63 -8.40
C ILE A 45 8.60 -12.76 -6.87
N THR A 46 9.73 -12.51 -6.21
CA THR A 46 9.82 -12.61 -4.75
C THR A 46 8.95 -11.56 -4.06
N PHE A 47 8.96 -10.31 -4.53
CA PHE A 47 8.10 -9.26 -3.99
C PHE A 47 6.62 -9.59 -4.17
N ASP A 48 6.24 -10.16 -5.32
CA ASP A 48 4.88 -10.59 -5.60
C ASP A 48 4.42 -11.71 -4.63
N LEU A 49 5.22 -12.78 -4.51
CA LEU A 49 4.93 -13.90 -3.62
C LEU A 49 4.88 -13.48 -2.14
N LEU A 50 5.77 -12.59 -1.71
CA LEU A 50 5.74 -12.05 -0.35
C LEU A 50 4.53 -11.14 -0.12
N THR A 51 4.07 -10.43 -1.15
CA THR A 51 2.83 -9.63 -1.08
C THR A 51 1.62 -10.54 -0.91
N ILE A 52 1.55 -11.64 -1.68
CA ILE A 52 0.53 -12.69 -1.55
C ILE A 52 0.53 -13.26 -0.13
N ALA A 53 1.69 -13.68 0.39
CA ALA A 53 1.81 -14.21 1.75
C ALA A 53 1.40 -13.17 2.80
N GLY A 54 1.79 -11.91 2.60
CA GLY A 54 1.41 -10.79 3.46
C GLY A 54 -0.10 -10.57 3.50
N LEU A 55 -0.77 -10.61 2.35
CA LEU A 55 -2.23 -10.48 2.24
C LEU A 55 -2.97 -11.63 2.93
N ILE A 56 -2.46 -12.86 2.84
CA ILE A 56 -2.99 -14.00 3.59
C ILE A 56 -2.91 -13.71 5.09
N CYS A 57 -1.74 -13.26 5.57
CA CYS A 57 -1.55 -12.88 6.97
C CYS A 57 -2.46 -11.73 7.41
N VAL A 58 -2.69 -10.73 6.54
CA VAL A 58 -3.62 -9.62 6.82
C VAL A 58 -5.05 -10.15 6.99
N GLY A 59 -5.52 -11.03 6.10
CA GLY A 59 -6.85 -11.64 6.20
C GLY A 59 -7.04 -12.44 7.49
N ILE A 60 -6.05 -13.24 7.89
CA ILE A 60 -6.05 -13.99 9.15
C ILE A 60 -6.08 -13.05 10.36
N ARG A 61 -5.47 -11.87 10.27
CA ARG A 61 -5.47 -10.87 11.34
C ARG A 61 -6.80 -10.11 11.45
N LEU A 62 -7.49 -9.93 10.32
CA LEU A 62 -8.75 -9.19 10.27
C LEU A 62 -9.93 -9.98 10.84
N ARG A 63 -9.94 -11.31 10.70
CA ARG A 63 -11.03 -12.16 11.18
C ARG A 63 -10.48 -13.42 11.85
N PRO A 64 -11.06 -13.88 12.96
CA PRO A 64 -10.61 -15.10 13.63
C PRO A 64 -10.96 -16.37 12.84
N GLY A 65 -10.18 -17.42 13.06
CA GLY A 65 -10.50 -18.78 12.62
C GLY A 65 -10.57 -18.99 11.09
N ARG A 66 -11.58 -19.74 10.64
CA ARG A 66 -11.74 -20.14 9.23
C ARG A 66 -12.06 -18.95 8.32
N ASP A 67 -12.78 -17.95 8.82
CA ASP A 67 -13.19 -16.79 8.03
C ASP A 67 -12.02 -15.87 7.70
N GLY A 68 -11.05 -15.74 8.61
CA GLY A 68 -9.79 -15.03 8.33
C GLY A 68 -8.94 -15.72 7.28
N ARG A 69 -8.84 -17.05 7.34
CA ARG A 69 -8.13 -17.84 6.31
C ARG A 69 -8.78 -17.69 4.94
N ARG A 70 -10.11 -17.75 4.87
CA ARG A 70 -10.88 -17.53 3.63
C ARG A 70 -10.66 -16.12 3.08
N LEU A 71 -10.73 -15.10 3.94
CA LEU A 71 -10.46 -13.73 3.54
C LEU A 71 -9.03 -13.58 3.02
N GLY A 72 -8.04 -14.14 3.72
CA GLY A 72 -6.64 -14.10 3.30
C GLY A 72 -6.41 -14.74 1.93
N LEU A 73 -6.99 -15.92 1.69
CA LEU A 73 -6.94 -16.60 0.39
C LEU A 73 -7.65 -15.80 -0.71
N LEU A 74 -8.78 -15.16 -0.40
CA LEU A 74 -9.48 -14.29 -1.35
C LEU A 74 -8.62 -13.07 -1.72
N LEU A 75 -7.99 -12.41 -0.74
CA LEU A 75 -7.10 -11.28 -0.98
C LEU A 75 -5.90 -11.67 -1.86
N ALA A 76 -5.28 -12.81 -1.57
CA ALA A 76 -4.21 -13.38 -2.38
C ALA A 76 -4.65 -13.71 -3.80
N TRP A 77 -5.83 -14.33 -3.96
CA TRP A 77 -6.37 -14.66 -5.27
C TRP A 77 -6.66 -13.40 -6.10
N LEU A 78 -7.28 -12.38 -5.49
CA LEU A 78 -7.56 -11.11 -6.18
C LEU A 78 -6.30 -10.35 -6.55
N TRP A 79 -5.25 -10.42 -5.72
CA TRP A 79 -3.93 -9.89 -6.07
C TRP A 79 -3.33 -10.62 -7.27
N ALA A 80 -3.30 -11.96 -7.25
CA ALA A 80 -2.71 -12.76 -8.33
C ALA A 80 -3.52 -12.70 -9.64
N ALA A 81 -4.84 -12.52 -9.55
CA ALA A 81 -5.73 -12.40 -10.70
C ALA A 81 -5.73 -10.99 -11.32
N CYS A 82 -5.11 -10.00 -10.66
CA CYS A 82 -5.05 -8.63 -11.18
C CYS A 82 -4.06 -8.56 -12.35
N PRO A 83 -4.45 -8.12 -13.56
CA PRO A 83 -3.54 -8.07 -14.70
C PRO A 83 -2.37 -7.11 -14.46
N PHE A 84 -2.55 -6.06 -13.66
CA PHE A 84 -1.51 -5.05 -13.41
C PHE A 84 -0.41 -5.53 -12.45
N THR A 85 -0.72 -6.44 -11.51
CA THR A 85 0.30 -7.05 -10.63
C THR A 85 1.17 -8.02 -11.43
N VAL A 86 0.53 -8.88 -12.22
CA VAL A 86 1.21 -9.80 -13.15
C VAL A 86 2.07 -9.03 -14.15
N LEU A 87 1.53 -7.96 -14.75
CA LEU A 87 2.28 -7.13 -15.71
C LEU A 87 3.49 -6.44 -15.06
N GLY A 88 3.35 -5.94 -13.83
CA GLY A 88 4.47 -5.37 -13.07
C GLY A 88 5.56 -6.39 -12.76
N MET A 89 5.17 -7.63 -12.43
CA MET A 89 6.07 -8.75 -12.19
C MET A 89 6.79 -9.21 -13.48
N GLU A 90 6.05 -9.41 -14.57
CA GLU A 90 6.59 -9.84 -15.88
C GLU A 90 7.58 -8.82 -16.47
N LYS A 91 7.35 -7.53 -16.21
CA LYS A 91 8.26 -6.46 -16.61
C LYS A 91 9.40 -6.24 -15.61
N SER A 92 9.51 -7.07 -14.57
CA SER A 92 10.56 -7.02 -13.55
C SER A 92 10.69 -5.66 -12.87
N THR A 93 9.56 -4.99 -12.66
CA THR A 93 9.53 -3.62 -12.11
C THR A 93 9.79 -3.63 -10.61
N ASN A 94 10.29 -2.52 -10.07
CA ASN A 94 10.45 -2.34 -8.62
C ASN A 94 9.15 -1.93 -7.92
N ASP A 95 8.05 -1.76 -8.65
CA ASP A 95 6.75 -1.38 -8.09
C ASP A 95 6.17 -2.46 -7.16
N GLY A 96 6.53 -3.73 -7.38
CA GLY A 96 6.19 -4.83 -6.48
C GLY A 96 6.77 -4.65 -5.07
N LEU A 97 7.95 -4.03 -4.93
CA LEU A 97 8.55 -3.72 -3.63
C LEU A 97 7.70 -2.71 -2.84
N VAL A 98 7.14 -1.70 -3.52
CA VAL A 98 6.25 -0.71 -2.87
C VAL A 98 4.99 -1.38 -2.35
N ALA A 99 4.37 -2.25 -3.16
CA ALA A 99 3.19 -3.00 -2.76
C ALA A 99 3.46 -3.90 -1.53
N LEU A 100 4.58 -4.63 -1.56
CA LEU A 100 5.02 -5.44 -0.42
C LEU A 100 5.17 -4.60 0.85
N LEU A 101 5.88 -3.47 0.77
CA LEU A 101 6.13 -2.61 1.93
C LEU A 101 4.82 -2.06 2.52
N VAL A 102 3.87 -1.66 1.67
CA VAL A 102 2.54 -1.23 2.09
C VAL A 102 1.79 -2.33 2.84
N VAL A 103 1.83 -3.58 2.37
CA VAL A 103 1.22 -4.73 3.06
C VAL A 103 1.94 -5.02 4.39
N LEU A 104 3.27 -4.96 4.43
CA LEU A 104 4.04 -5.14 5.67
C LEU A 104 3.70 -4.05 6.70
N ILE A 105 3.48 -2.80 6.29
CA ILE A 105 3.03 -1.71 7.17
C ILE A 105 1.70 -2.07 7.83
N LEU A 106 0.74 -2.65 7.09
CA LEU A 106 -0.53 -3.11 7.66
C LEU A 106 -0.33 -4.18 8.74
N LEU A 107 0.57 -5.14 8.50
CA LEU A 107 0.85 -6.24 9.45
C LEU A 107 1.46 -5.75 10.77
N VAL A 108 2.18 -4.62 10.74
CA VAL A 108 2.81 -4.03 11.92
C VAL A 108 2.15 -2.73 12.37
N VAL A 109 0.92 -2.43 11.94
CA VAL A 109 0.23 -1.16 12.23
C VAL A 109 0.16 -0.84 13.73
N THR A 110 0.14 -1.85 14.60
CA THR A 110 0.09 -1.70 16.07
C THR A 110 1.47 -1.62 16.73
N ARG A 111 2.56 -1.63 15.96
CA ARG A 111 3.96 -1.64 16.43
C ARG A 111 4.65 -0.34 16.01
N PRO A 112 4.73 0.69 16.88
CA PRO A 112 5.13 2.04 16.51
C PRO A 112 6.50 2.14 15.82
N VAL A 113 7.52 1.52 16.41
CA VAL A 113 8.87 1.52 15.82
C VAL A 113 8.89 0.79 14.48
N LYS A 114 8.27 -0.39 14.40
CA LYS A 114 8.27 -1.20 13.16
C LYS A 114 7.57 -0.49 12.00
N ARG A 115 6.43 0.17 12.23
CA ARG A 115 5.73 0.91 11.18
C ARG A 115 6.52 2.15 10.74
N GLY A 116 7.22 2.83 11.65
CA GLY A 116 8.13 3.92 11.30
C GLY A 116 9.31 3.46 10.46
N VAL A 117 9.94 2.35 10.83
CA VAL A 117 11.00 1.71 10.04
C VAL A 117 10.50 1.35 8.64
N LEU A 118 9.36 0.66 8.51
CA LEU A 118 8.88 0.23 7.19
C LEU A 118 8.49 1.38 6.26
N VAL A 119 7.87 2.45 6.78
CA VAL A 119 7.63 3.67 5.97
C VAL A 119 8.95 4.33 5.59
N GLY A 120 9.94 4.32 6.50
CA GLY A 120 11.28 4.80 6.21
C GLY A 120 11.97 3.99 5.11
N ILE A 121 11.85 2.65 5.16
CA ILE A 121 12.35 1.77 4.10
C ILE A 121 11.66 2.10 2.77
N GLY A 122 10.33 2.24 2.76
CA GLY A 122 9.59 2.62 1.57
C GLY A 122 10.01 3.95 0.98
N ALA A 123 10.16 4.98 1.83
CA ALA A 123 10.62 6.30 1.40
C ALA A 123 12.07 6.28 0.87
N ALA A 124 12.95 5.49 1.50
CA ALA A 124 14.33 5.31 1.06
C ALA A 124 14.49 4.28 -0.09
N SER A 125 13.40 3.66 -0.54
CA SER A 125 13.37 2.87 -1.78
C SER A 125 12.78 3.71 -2.92
N LYS A 126 11.55 4.20 -2.77
CA LYS A 126 10.85 4.97 -3.81
C LYS A 126 10.01 6.01 -3.12
N PHE A 127 10.50 7.23 -2.92
CA PHE A 127 10.03 8.33 -2.04
C PHE A 127 8.53 8.41 -1.69
N PHE A 128 7.65 7.99 -2.60
CA PHE A 128 6.21 7.98 -2.49
C PHE A 128 5.61 7.49 -1.14
N PRO A 129 6.00 6.34 -0.52
CA PRO A 129 5.46 5.90 0.76
C PRO A 129 5.64 6.91 1.90
N ALA A 130 6.52 7.90 1.79
CA ALA A 130 6.61 9.00 2.74
C ALA A 130 5.27 9.76 2.89
N ALA A 131 4.43 9.81 1.85
CA ALA A 131 3.10 10.40 1.90
C ALA A 131 2.18 9.71 2.91
N LEU A 132 2.44 8.43 3.24
CA LEU A 132 1.68 7.69 4.25
C LEU A 132 2.15 8.00 5.69
N LEU A 133 3.26 8.71 5.88
CA LEU A 133 3.84 8.95 7.20
C LEU A 133 2.85 9.58 8.20
N PRO A 134 2.03 10.60 7.86
CA PRO A 134 1.08 11.16 8.82
C PRO A 134 0.04 10.14 9.28
N LEU A 135 -0.48 9.31 8.37
CA LEU A 135 -1.42 8.24 8.69
C LEU A 135 -0.76 7.16 9.55
N VAL A 136 0.45 6.72 9.18
CA VAL A 136 1.19 5.69 9.91
C VAL A 136 1.65 6.18 11.28
N ALA A 137 1.95 7.46 11.43
CA ALA A 137 2.28 8.07 12.72
C ALA A 137 1.15 7.90 13.73
N VAL A 138 -0.10 8.13 13.31
CA VAL A 138 -1.28 7.96 14.17
C VAL A 138 -1.83 6.52 14.20
N GLY A 139 -1.52 5.70 13.20
CA GLY A 139 -1.92 4.30 13.12
C GLY A 139 -3.43 4.11 13.16
N GLN A 140 -3.93 3.41 14.17
CA GLN A 140 -5.36 3.18 14.39
C GLN A 140 -6.06 4.37 15.06
N GLY A 141 -5.46 5.56 15.09
CA GLY A 141 -6.09 6.79 15.59
C GLY A 141 -6.09 6.93 17.12
N ASP A 142 -5.42 6.04 17.83
CA ASP A 142 -5.27 5.98 19.29
C ASP A 142 -3.85 6.29 19.77
N ALA A 143 -2.96 6.76 18.89
CA ALA A 143 -1.57 7.05 19.22
C ALA A 143 -1.43 8.32 20.06
N ASP A 144 -0.73 8.21 21.19
CA ASP A 144 -0.28 9.35 21.99
C ASP A 144 0.95 10.05 21.37
N GLN A 145 1.34 11.19 21.95
CA GLN A 145 2.49 11.95 21.47
C GLN A 145 3.80 11.14 21.51
N GLN A 146 3.98 10.29 22.52
CA GLN A 146 5.19 9.48 22.64
C GLN A 146 5.28 8.43 21.53
N THR A 147 4.15 7.81 21.19
CA THR A 147 4.01 6.86 20.08
C THR A 147 4.32 7.52 18.75
N VAL A 148 3.75 8.70 18.48
CA VAL A 148 4.04 9.48 17.28
C VAL A 148 5.53 9.79 17.18
N ARG A 149 6.16 10.27 18.27
CA ARG A 149 7.61 10.54 18.31
C ARG A 149 8.45 9.30 18.00
N LYS A 150 8.08 8.13 18.52
CA LYS A 150 8.76 6.85 18.21
C LYS A 150 8.67 6.49 16.73
N VAL A 151 7.51 6.68 16.11
CA VAL A 151 7.32 6.43 14.66
C VAL A 151 8.20 7.38 13.85
N LEU A 152 8.15 8.68 14.16
CA LEU A 152 8.92 9.71 13.45
C LEU A 152 10.43 9.50 13.62
N ALA A 153 10.89 9.19 14.82
CA ALA A 153 12.30 8.89 15.07
C ALA A 153 12.75 7.66 14.27
N ALA A 154 11.97 6.58 14.30
CA ALA A 154 12.28 5.38 13.51
C ALA A 154 12.32 5.66 12.01
N PHE A 155 11.39 6.46 11.49
CA PHE A 155 11.37 6.91 10.11
C PHE A 155 12.64 7.70 9.75
N VAL A 156 12.95 8.75 10.53
CA VAL A 156 14.10 9.63 10.30
C VAL A 156 15.41 8.86 10.39
N ILE A 157 15.58 7.99 11.40
CA ILE A 157 16.77 7.16 11.55
C ILE A 157 16.92 6.22 10.35
N THR A 158 15.83 5.58 9.90
CA THR A 158 15.89 4.65 8.77
C THR A 158 16.30 5.34 7.47
N VAL A 159 15.63 6.45 7.13
CA VAL A 159 15.95 7.22 5.92
C VAL A 159 17.35 7.82 6.05
N GLY A 160 17.63 8.52 7.15
CA GLY A 160 18.90 9.19 7.40
C GLY A 160 20.09 8.24 7.39
N ALA A 161 20.01 7.10 8.08
CA ALA A 161 21.09 6.10 8.06
C ALA A 161 21.30 5.50 6.67
N SER A 162 20.21 5.19 5.94
CA SER A 162 20.34 4.64 4.59
C SER A 162 21.06 5.59 3.64
N PHE A 163 20.71 6.89 3.65
CA PHE A 163 21.40 7.87 2.82
C PHE A 163 22.80 8.16 3.36
N ALA A 164 23.02 8.26 4.67
CA ALA A 164 24.35 8.52 5.23
C ALA A 164 25.40 7.47 4.83
N VAL A 165 25.00 6.20 4.67
CA VAL A 165 25.90 5.11 4.27
C VAL A 165 26.15 5.10 2.76
N PHE A 166 25.15 5.46 1.95
CA PHE A 166 25.18 5.27 0.49
C PHE A 166 25.13 6.58 -0.32
N ILE A 167 25.36 7.72 0.31
CA ILE A 167 25.40 9.02 -0.38
C ILE A 167 26.55 9.02 -1.39
N PRO A 168 26.34 9.51 -2.62
CA PRO A 168 27.39 9.59 -3.62
C PRO A 168 28.40 10.69 -3.25
N SER A 169 29.55 10.70 -3.92
CA SER A 169 30.64 11.64 -3.61
C SER A 169 30.28 13.11 -3.81
N GLY A 170 29.35 13.42 -4.72
CA GLY A 170 28.79 14.76 -4.91
C GLY A 170 27.75 15.14 -3.86
N GLY A 171 27.46 14.26 -2.89
CA GLY A 171 26.63 14.55 -1.72
C GLY A 171 25.14 14.70 -2.03
N ILE A 172 24.46 15.49 -1.19
CA ILE A 172 23.01 15.75 -1.30
C ILE A 172 22.63 16.40 -2.65
N PRO A 173 23.40 17.35 -3.22
CA PRO A 173 23.06 17.94 -4.52
C PRO A 173 23.00 16.90 -5.66
N GLU A 174 23.91 15.93 -5.67
CA GLU A 174 23.92 14.85 -6.65
C GLU A 174 22.70 13.93 -6.47
N VAL A 175 22.40 13.53 -5.23
CA VAL A 175 21.17 12.78 -4.92
C VAL A 175 19.93 13.53 -5.41
N TRP A 176 19.81 14.82 -5.11
CA TRP A 176 18.65 15.62 -5.52
C TRP A 176 18.52 15.66 -7.05
N LYS A 177 19.61 15.95 -7.76
CA LYS A 177 19.64 16.04 -9.22
C LYS A 177 19.19 14.73 -9.87
N ASP A 178 19.75 13.60 -9.44
CA ASP A 178 19.55 12.31 -10.11
C ASP A 178 18.25 11.62 -9.68
N THR A 179 17.70 11.98 -8.51
CA THR A 179 16.46 11.40 -7.98
C THR A 179 15.24 12.32 -8.18
N ILE A 180 14.94 13.15 -7.18
CA ILE A 180 13.72 13.95 -7.09
C ILE A 180 13.69 15.02 -8.20
N GLY A 181 14.81 15.71 -8.44
CA GLY A 181 14.91 16.73 -9.48
C GLY A 181 14.63 16.17 -10.87
N TYR A 182 15.21 15.03 -11.21
CA TYR A 182 14.89 14.32 -12.44
C TYR A 182 13.41 13.89 -12.49
N GLN A 183 12.87 13.29 -11.42
CA GLN A 183 11.47 12.85 -11.40
C GLN A 183 10.45 13.99 -11.55
N LEU A 184 10.75 15.19 -11.06
CA LEU A 184 9.88 16.38 -11.21
C LEU A 184 9.80 16.89 -12.65
N THR A 185 10.82 16.60 -13.48
CA THR A 185 10.90 17.04 -14.88
C THR A 185 10.55 15.93 -15.87
N ARG A 186 10.48 14.69 -15.39
CA ARG A 186 10.15 13.51 -16.20
C ARG A 186 8.69 13.56 -16.65
N SER A 187 8.49 13.48 -17.96
CA SER A 187 7.18 13.36 -18.60
C SER A 187 6.90 11.94 -19.05
N ASP A 188 5.61 11.59 -19.21
CA ASP A 188 5.17 10.30 -19.70
C ASP A 188 3.93 10.43 -20.58
N ILE A 189 3.80 9.57 -21.59
CA ILE A 189 2.67 9.55 -22.52
C ILE A 189 1.36 9.10 -21.85
N PHE A 190 1.42 8.47 -20.67
CA PHE A 190 0.24 8.01 -19.94
C PHE A 190 -0.37 9.07 -19.01
N SER A 191 0.21 10.26 -18.91
CA SER A 191 -0.29 11.34 -18.05
C SER A 191 -0.95 12.45 -18.84
N ILE A 192 -2.23 12.72 -18.57
CA ILE A 192 -2.96 13.84 -19.17
C ILE A 192 -2.25 15.18 -18.93
N TRP A 193 -1.54 15.31 -17.81
CA TRP A 193 -0.81 16.50 -17.42
C TRP A 193 0.44 16.73 -18.29
N ALA A 194 1.08 15.65 -18.72
CA ALA A 194 2.20 15.70 -19.66
C ALA A 194 1.71 15.94 -21.10
N LEU A 195 0.56 15.38 -21.48
CA LEU A 195 -0.04 15.55 -22.81
C LEU A 195 -0.66 16.94 -23.01
N HIS A 196 -1.18 17.56 -21.95
CA HIS A 196 -1.86 18.86 -22.01
C HIS A 196 -1.32 19.83 -20.93
N PRO A 197 -0.14 20.44 -21.14
CA PRO A 197 0.47 21.37 -20.19
C PRO A 197 -0.41 22.57 -19.80
N ALA A 198 -1.37 22.96 -20.66
CA ALA A 198 -2.33 24.02 -20.37
C ALA A 198 -3.21 23.73 -19.13
N LEU A 199 -3.33 22.47 -18.71
CA LEU A 199 -4.07 22.07 -17.51
C LEU A 199 -3.26 22.26 -16.21
N ALA A 200 -2.07 22.85 -16.27
CA ALA A 200 -1.19 23.06 -15.11
C ALA A 200 -1.88 23.68 -13.88
N PRO A 201 -2.80 24.67 -13.99
CA PRO A 201 -3.51 25.20 -12.81
C PRO A 201 -4.37 24.14 -12.10
N ILE A 202 -5.03 23.27 -12.86
CA ILE A 202 -5.87 22.18 -12.32
C ILE A 202 -4.99 21.12 -11.66
N LYS A 203 -3.89 20.74 -12.32
CA LYS A 203 -2.90 19.83 -11.77
C LYS A 203 -2.38 20.34 -10.41
N LEU A 204 -1.98 21.61 -10.34
CA LEU A 204 -1.45 22.22 -9.13
C LEU A 204 -2.48 22.21 -7.99
N ALA A 205 -3.76 22.47 -8.30
CA ALA A 205 -4.84 22.36 -7.34
C ALA A 205 -4.98 20.93 -6.81
N LEU A 206 -4.92 19.91 -7.69
CA LEU A 206 -4.96 18.51 -7.29
C LEU A 206 -3.74 18.08 -6.46
N GLU A 207 -2.53 18.57 -6.77
CA GLU A 207 -1.34 18.34 -5.95
C GLU A 207 -1.52 18.93 -4.54
N GLY A 208 -2.02 20.17 -4.46
CA GLY A 208 -2.36 20.79 -3.19
C GLY A 208 -3.39 19.98 -2.39
N LEU A 209 -4.45 19.51 -3.04
CA LEU A 209 -5.47 18.65 -2.42
C LEU A 209 -4.89 17.31 -1.94
N ALA A 210 -3.96 16.71 -2.70
CA ALA A 210 -3.29 15.47 -2.31
C ALA A 210 -2.44 15.66 -1.05
N VAL A 211 -1.68 16.77 -0.97
CA VAL A 211 -0.89 17.13 0.22
C VAL A 211 -1.81 17.38 1.41
N ILE A 212 -2.88 18.14 1.23
CA ILE A 212 -3.88 18.41 2.27
C ILE A 212 -4.48 17.09 2.77
N LEU A 213 -4.87 16.18 1.88
CA LEU A 213 -5.42 14.88 2.26
C LEU A 213 -4.38 14.04 3.04
N ALA A 214 -3.15 13.94 2.55
CA ALA A 214 -2.07 13.19 3.19
C ALA A 214 -1.83 13.64 4.64
N VAL A 215 -1.97 14.94 4.92
CA VAL A 215 -1.87 15.49 6.28
C VAL A 215 -3.18 15.32 7.06
N ALA A 216 -4.33 15.57 6.42
CA ALA A 216 -5.64 15.54 7.07
C ALA A 216 -6.01 14.18 7.64
N VAL A 217 -5.57 13.07 7.01
CA VAL A 217 -5.82 11.71 7.50
C VAL A 217 -5.17 11.40 8.85
N ALA A 218 -4.18 12.20 9.28
CA ALA A 218 -3.65 12.12 10.64
C ALA A 218 -4.72 12.57 11.67
N PHE A 219 -5.52 13.57 11.32
CA PHE A 219 -6.48 14.21 12.23
C PHE A 219 -7.92 13.72 12.07
N ARG A 220 -8.28 13.19 10.90
CA ARG A 220 -9.63 12.71 10.56
C ARG A 220 -9.60 11.34 9.86
N PRO A 221 -10.62 10.49 10.05
CA PRO A 221 -11.68 10.57 11.06
C PRO A 221 -11.10 10.47 12.49
N ARG A 222 -11.79 11.08 13.46
CA ARG A 222 -11.37 11.05 14.87
C ARG A 222 -11.72 9.70 15.51
N GLY A 223 -10.97 9.33 16.53
CA GLY A 223 -11.20 8.10 17.30
C GLY A 223 -10.50 6.89 16.69
N ARG A 224 -10.81 5.72 17.27
CA ARG A 224 -10.19 4.44 16.91
C ARG A 224 -10.65 3.98 15.53
N ARG A 225 -9.70 3.50 14.72
CA ARG A 225 -9.87 3.09 13.33
C ARG A 225 -9.63 1.60 13.20
N SER A 226 -10.50 0.90 12.49
CA SER A 226 -10.25 -0.48 12.09
C SER A 226 -9.10 -0.56 11.07
N LEU A 227 -8.51 -1.74 10.89
CA LEU A 227 -7.47 -1.92 9.87
C LEU A 227 -8.01 -1.69 8.46
N ALA A 228 -9.28 -2.01 8.20
CA ALA A 228 -9.95 -1.69 6.94
C ALA A 228 -10.05 -0.17 6.71
N GLN A 229 -10.41 0.61 7.73
CA GLN A 229 -10.44 2.07 7.66
C GLN A 229 -9.04 2.68 7.44
N VAL A 230 -8.02 2.18 8.15
CA VAL A 230 -6.63 2.60 7.89
C VAL A 230 -6.22 2.30 6.45
N SER A 231 -6.60 1.12 5.93
CA SER A 231 -6.31 0.74 4.55
C SER A 231 -7.04 1.65 3.54
N ALA A 232 -8.30 2.02 3.82
CA ALA A 232 -9.07 2.95 3.00
C ALA A 232 -8.42 4.34 2.93
N LEU A 233 -8.00 4.88 4.08
CA LEU A 233 -7.31 6.18 4.14
C LEU A 233 -5.96 6.11 3.44
N ALA A 234 -5.20 5.03 3.62
CA ALA A 234 -3.94 4.84 2.93
C ALA A 234 -4.16 4.78 1.41
N ALA A 235 -5.13 3.99 0.93
CA ALA A 235 -5.46 3.90 -0.49
C ALA A 235 -5.84 5.28 -1.07
N ALA A 236 -6.66 6.04 -0.34
CA ALA A 236 -7.06 7.38 -0.74
C ALA A 236 -5.87 8.34 -0.88
N VAL A 237 -4.92 8.31 0.06
CA VAL A 237 -3.69 9.12 -0.03
C VAL A 237 -2.86 8.71 -1.25
N ILE A 238 -2.72 7.40 -1.51
CA ILE A 238 -1.97 6.92 -2.68
C ILE A 238 -2.62 7.36 -3.99
N LEU A 239 -3.92 7.15 -4.12
CA LEU A 239 -4.67 7.55 -5.30
C LEU A 239 -4.62 9.06 -5.52
N ALA A 240 -4.81 9.86 -4.46
CA ALA A 240 -4.78 11.31 -4.56
C ALA A 240 -3.43 11.84 -5.03
N ALA A 241 -2.33 11.23 -4.59
CA ALA A 241 -0.99 11.63 -5.00
C ALA A 241 -0.60 11.10 -6.40
N GLN A 242 -1.14 9.96 -6.83
CA GLN A 242 -0.95 9.47 -8.20
C GLN A 242 -1.75 10.25 -9.24
N LEU A 243 -2.94 10.75 -8.88
CA LEU A 243 -3.85 11.42 -9.81
C LEU A 243 -3.22 12.62 -10.54
N PRO A 244 -2.50 13.55 -9.88
CA PRO A 244 -1.81 14.66 -10.54
C PRO A 244 -0.39 14.31 -11.03
N ALA A 245 0.06 13.06 -10.99
CA ALA A 245 1.45 12.73 -11.31
C ALA A 245 1.78 12.95 -12.81
N THR A 246 2.83 13.73 -13.09
CA THR A 246 3.31 13.97 -14.46
C THR A 246 3.89 12.70 -15.09
N HIS A 247 4.66 11.94 -14.31
CA HIS A 247 5.12 10.61 -14.69
C HIS A 247 4.26 9.56 -13.97
N TRP A 248 3.25 9.05 -14.67
CA TRP A 248 2.35 8.01 -14.16
C TRP A 248 2.36 6.82 -15.11
N PHE A 249 2.29 5.61 -14.55
CA PHE A 249 2.24 4.36 -15.32
C PHE A 249 1.30 3.37 -14.63
N TYR A 250 0.66 2.48 -15.40
CA TYR A 250 -0.28 1.49 -14.85
C TYR A 250 0.37 0.51 -13.85
N MET A 251 1.70 0.41 -13.82
CA MET A 251 2.46 -0.32 -12.81
C MET A 251 2.39 0.31 -11.41
N TYR A 252 1.77 1.48 -11.25
CA TYR A 252 1.49 2.09 -9.96
C TYR A 252 0.18 1.61 -9.33
N ILE A 253 -0.68 0.90 -10.09
CA ILE A 253 -1.90 0.26 -9.56
C ILE A 253 -1.59 -0.71 -8.41
N PRO A 254 -0.57 -1.59 -8.51
CA PRO A 254 -0.09 -2.41 -7.39
C PRO A 254 0.15 -1.67 -6.06
N TRP A 255 0.44 -0.37 -6.07
CA TRP A 255 0.74 0.38 -4.84
C TRP A 255 -0.48 0.54 -3.93
N PHE A 256 -1.66 0.77 -4.50
CA PHE A 256 -2.91 0.97 -3.74
C PHE A 256 -3.84 -0.23 -3.78
N MET A 257 -3.72 -1.13 -4.76
CA MET A 257 -4.57 -2.32 -4.89
C MET A 257 -4.73 -3.13 -3.60
N PRO A 258 -3.66 -3.48 -2.84
CA PRO A 258 -3.83 -4.32 -1.66
C PRO A 258 -4.58 -3.57 -0.55
N LEU A 259 -4.41 -2.25 -0.47
CA LEU A 259 -5.13 -1.39 0.46
C LEU A 259 -6.62 -1.31 0.13
N VAL A 260 -6.97 -1.18 -1.16
CA VAL A 260 -8.36 -1.17 -1.62
C VAL A 260 -9.03 -2.51 -1.33
N LEU A 261 -8.36 -3.63 -1.65
CA LEU A 261 -8.86 -4.97 -1.36
C LEU A 261 -9.15 -5.16 0.13
N VAL A 262 -8.21 -4.76 1.00
CA VAL A 262 -8.37 -4.84 2.45
C VAL A 262 -9.45 -3.88 2.96
N ALA A 263 -9.54 -2.68 2.41
CA ALA A 263 -10.55 -1.70 2.78
C ALA A 263 -11.97 -2.18 2.51
N VAL A 264 -12.20 -2.78 1.33
CA VAL A 264 -13.52 -3.23 0.88
C VAL A 264 -13.91 -4.56 1.54
N LEU A 265 -13.00 -5.53 1.54
CA LEU A 265 -13.30 -6.90 1.98
C LEU A 265 -13.03 -7.14 3.47
N GLY A 266 -12.26 -6.26 4.11
CA GLY A 266 -11.88 -6.35 5.52
C GLY A 266 -12.91 -5.77 6.49
N VAL A 267 -14.01 -5.17 6.01
CA VAL A 267 -15.13 -4.75 6.85
C VAL A 267 -15.77 -6.00 7.46
N GLU A 268 -16.01 -6.01 8.76
CA GLU A 268 -16.80 -7.08 9.39
C GLU A 268 -18.22 -7.01 8.83
N ALA A 269 -18.74 -8.16 8.39
CA ALA A 269 -20.16 -8.23 8.06
C ALA A 269 -20.94 -7.84 9.33
N PRO A 270 -21.98 -6.99 9.24
CA PRO A 270 -22.83 -6.73 10.40
C PRO A 270 -23.24 -8.08 10.98
N ALA A 271 -23.15 -8.21 12.31
CA ALA A 271 -23.55 -9.42 13.01
C ALA A 271 -24.86 -9.87 12.38
N ARG A 272 -24.94 -11.14 11.93
CA ARG A 272 -26.21 -11.72 11.47
C ARG A 272 -27.21 -11.42 12.57
N VAL A 273 -28.05 -10.41 12.38
CA VAL A 273 -29.27 -10.24 13.17
C VAL A 273 -29.89 -11.62 13.11
N GLU A 274 -30.15 -12.22 14.27
CA GLU A 274 -30.69 -13.56 14.41
C GLU A 274 -32.01 -13.68 13.62
N ALA A 275 -31.93 -13.85 12.30
CA ALA A 275 -33.04 -14.17 11.42
C ALA A 275 -33.50 -15.62 11.61
N ASN A 276 -33.14 -16.22 12.75
CA ASN A 276 -33.54 -17.54 13.21
C ASN A 276 -34.39 -17.49 14.48
N ARG A 277 -34.83 -16.29 14.90
CA ARG A 277 -35.84 -16.10 15.96
C ARG A 277 -37.18 -15.59 15.44
N VAL A 278 -37.43 -15.66 14.14
CA VAL A 278 -38.82 -15.67 13.64
C VAL A 278 -39.33 -17.10 13.81
N ASP A 279 -39.82 -17.34 15.02
CA ASP A 279 -41.02 -18.11 15.28
C ASP A 279 -41.12 -19.50 14.62
N ARG A 280 -40.43 -20.49 15.21
CA ARG A 280 -40.86 -21.90 15.14
C ARG A 280 -41.88 -22.26 16.24
N SER A 281 -42.42 -21.28 16.97
CA SER A 281 -43.46 -21.51 17.98
C SER A 281 -44.89 -21.41 17.45
N THR A 282 -45.10 -20.99 16.21
CA THR A 282 -46.42 -21.00 15.54
C THR A 282 -46.54 -22.10 14.49
N ARG A 283 -45.99 -23.29 14.75
CA ARG A 283 -46.50 -24.48 14.07
C ARG A 283 -47.79 -24.90 14.79
N VAL A 284 -48.91 -24.30 14.40
CA VAL A 284 -50.23 -24.76 14.80
C VAL A 284 -50.33 -26.23 14.37
N GLU A 285 -50.48 -27.12 15.35
CA GLU A 285 -50.74 -28.54 15.13
C GLU A 285 -52.05 -28.66 14.32
N PRO A 286 -52.15 -29.56 13.32
CA PRO A 286 -53.32 -29.69 12.45
C PRO A 286 -54.67 -29.92 13.17
N GLY A 287 -54.69 -30.15 14.48
CA GLY A 287 -55.89 -30.37 15.29
C GLY A 287 -56.54 -29.14 15.92
N GLU A 288 -55.88 -27.96 15.95
CA GLU A 288 -56.46 -26.76 16.59
C GLU A 288 -57.39 -25.94 15.68
N LEU A 289 -57.41 -26.23 14.38
CA LEU A 289 -58.32 -25.56 13.42
C LEU A 289 -59.75 -26.11 13.45
N GLU A 290 -59.97 -27.35 13.91
CA GLU A 290 -61.31 -27.94 13.98
C GLU A 290 -62.13 -27.45 15.18
N SER A 291 -61.49 -27.09 16.29
CA SER A 291 -62.18 -26.60 17.50
C SER A 291 -62.70 -25.17 17.35
N VAL A 292 -62.08 -24.36 16.49
CA VAL A 292 -62.49 -22.96 16.23
C VAL A 292 -63.68 -22.88 15.27
N LEU A 293 -63.83 -23.85 14.35
CA LEU A 293 -64.96 -23.88 13.42
C LEU A 293 -66.20 -24.60 13.98
N ALA A 294 -66.05 -25.47 14.97
CA ALA A 294 -67.17 -26.17 15.61
C ALA A 294 -67.95 -25.33 16.65
N GLY A 295 -67.40 -24.19 17.08
CA GLY A 295 -68.05 -23.29 18.04
C GLY A 295 -68.91 -22.19 17.42
N ALA A 296 -69.05 -22.16 16.09
CA ALA A 296 -69.77 -21.12 15.34
C ALA A 296 -70.97 -21.64 14.53
N ALA A 297 -71.47 -22.84 14.84
CA ALA A 297 -72.67 -23.42 14.25
C ALA A 297 -73.74 -23.70 15.32
#